data_AF-A0A183B9E8-F1
#
_entry.id   AF-A0A183B9E8-F1
#
_cell.length_a   1.000
_cell.length_b   1.000
_cell.length_c   1.000
_cell.angle_alpha   90.00
_cell.angle_beta   90.00
_cell.angle_gamma   90.00
#
_symmetry.space_group_name_H-M   'P 1'
#
loop_
_entity.id
_entity.type
_entity.pdbx_description
1 polymer ?
#
loop_
_entity_poly.entity_id
_entity_poly.type
_entity_poly.pdbx_seq_one_letter_code
_entity_poly.pdbx_strand_id
1 'polypeptide(L)'
;MNSTPLESLDLNCSARNIGDYFERFKVWWLTRSKPDEQKKSALFSNAAGKNAYTLIKNLAHPSPPVSVPYEDLNYLLLQHMEPTNFEASERAKFHSLVRNPIQGIREFILDFLTQAAKCDFGDLLDM
;
A
#
# COMPACT_ATOMS: atom_id res chain seq x y z
N MET A 1 -6.83 0.97 32.76
CA MET A 1 -7.68 0.44 31.68
C MET A 1 -6.80 -0.44 30.81
N ASN A 2 -7.00 -1.76 30.86
CA ASN A 2 -6.26 -2.70 30.03
C ASN A 2 -6.89 -2.70 28.64
N SER A 3 -6.46 -1.76 27.78
CA SER A 3 -6.88 -1.77 26.38
C SER A 3 -6.36 -3.05 25.74
N THR A 4 -7.21 -3.74 24.99
CA THR A 4 -6.82 -4.85 24.13
C THR A 4 -5.61 -4.44 23.28
N PRO A 5 -4.55 -5.26 23.18
CA PRO A 5 -3.42 -4.97 22.29
C PRO A 5 -3.93 -4.87 20.85
N LEU A 6 -3.58 -3.80 20.14
CA LEU A 6 -3.76 -3.77 18.70
C LEU A 6 -2.81 -4.81 18.11
N GLU A 7 -3.32 -5.69 17.23
CA GLU A 7 -2.47 -6.62 16.50
C GLU A 7 -1.43 -5.86 15.66
N SER A 8 -0.32 -6.50 15.29
CA SER A 8 0.67 -5.87 14.41
C SER A 8 0.13 -5.74 12.98
N LEU A 9 0.63 -4.75 12.23
CA LEU A 9 0.34 -4.62 10.81
C LEU A 9 1.01 -5.76 10.03
N ASP A 10 0.20 -6.55 9.31
CA ASP A 10 0.70 -7.53 8.35
C ASP A 10 1.09 -6.82 7.05
N LEU A 11 2.34 -6.99 6.61
CA LEU A 11 2.84 -6.38 5.37
C LEU A 11 2.57 -7.26 4.13
N ASN A 12 2.15 -8.51 4.30
CA ASN A 12 1.86 -9.43 3.20
C ASN A 12 0.36 -9.45 2.84
N CYS A 13 -0.41 -8.51 3.37
CA CYS A 13 -1.86 -8.47 3.19
C CYS A 13 -2.27 -7.54 2.03
N SER A 14 -3.53 -7.61 1.63
CA SER A 14 -4.05 -6.72 0.59
C SER A 14 -4.08 -5.26 1.07
N ALA A 15 -4.06 -4.30 0.15
CA ALA A 15 -4.18 -2.88 0.49
C ALA A 15 -5.44 -2.55 1.32
N ARG A 16 -6.54 -3.26 1.07
CA ARG A 16 -7.76 -3.17 1.89
C ARG A 16 -7.48 -3.49 3.36
N ASN A 17 -6.74 -4.57 3.63
CA ASN A 17 -6.42 -5.00 4.99
C ASN A 17 -5.51 -3.99 5.70
N ILE A 18 -4.66 -3.27 4.95
CA ILE A 18 -3.84 -2.16 5.47
C ILE A 18 -4.73 -0.95 5.82
N GLY A 19 -5.71 -0.63 4.97
CA GLY A 19 -6.72 0.38 5.27
C GLY A 19 -7.49 0.08 6.56
N ASP A 20 -7.99 -1.15 6.70
CA ASP A 20 -8.69 -1.63 7.90
C ASP A 20 -7.80 -1.49 9.16
N TYR A 21 -6.49 -1.74 9.02
CA TYR A 21 -5.55 -1.53 10.11
C TYR A 21 -5.50 -0.07 10.57
N PHE A 22 -5.44 0.88 9.64
CA PHE A 22 -5.42 2.31 10.00
C PHE A 22 -6.71 2.75 10.67
N GLU A 23 -7.86 2.23 10.23
CA GLU A 23 -9.15 2.48 10.89
C GLU A 23 -9.16 1.92 12.31
N ARG A 24 -8.71 0.67 12.49
CA ARG A 24 -8.57 0.03 13.82
C ARG A 24 -7.61 0.81 14.71
N PHE A 25 -6.49 1.29 14.18
CA PHE A 25 -5.55 2.13 14.90
C PHE A 25 -6.19 3.45 15.32
N LYS A 26 -6.94 4.13 14.43
CA LYS A 26 -7.70 5.35 14.76
C LYS A 26 -8.74 5.11 15.86
N VAL A 27 -9.47 3.99 15.84
CA VAL A 27 -10.41 3.64 16.91
C VAL A 27 -9.69 3.37 18.23
N TRP A 28 -8.66 2.51 18.19
CA TRP A 28 -7.82 2.18 19.35
C TRP A 28 -7.16 3.42 19.96
N TRP A 29 -6.79 4.38 19.10
CA TRP A 29 -6.25 5.66 19.47
C TRP A 29 -7.26 6.56 20.21
N LEU A 30 -8.48 6.69 19.68
CA LEU A 30 -9.52 7.55 20.26
C LEU A 30 -9.91 7.12 21.67
N THR A 31 -9.68 5.86 22.04
CA THR A 31 -9.87 5.37 23.42
C THR A 31 -8.81 5.88 24.42
N ARG A 32 -7.76 6.56 23.95
CA ARG A 32 -6.68 7.12 24.79
C ARG A 32 -6.78 8.65 24.89
N SER A 33 -6.01 9.23 25.81
CA SER A 33 -5.84 10.68 25.96
C SER A 33 -5.43 11.31 24.63
N LYS A 34 -6.02 12.45 24.25
CA LYS A 34 -5.71 13.20 23.02
C LYS A 34 -4.28 13.74 23.08
N PRO A 35 -3.33 13.13 22.38
CA PRO A 35 -1.94 13.51 22.41
C PRO A 35 -1.54 14.26 21.13
N ASP A 36 -0.37 14.87 21.18
CA ASP A 36 0.20 15.61 20.06
C ASP A 36 0.56 14.69 18.87
N GLU A 37 0.87 15.32 17.73
CA GLU A 37 1.26 14.60 16.50
C GLU A 37 2.49 13.71 16.68
N GLN A 38 3.46 14.14 17.48
CA GLN A 38 4.67 13.35 17.73
C GLN A 38 4.34 12.05 18.47
N LYS A 39 3.47 12.13 19.48
CA LYS A 39 2.93 10.97 20.20
C LYS A 39 2.09 10.08 19.30
N LYS A 40 1.32 10.63 18.34
CA LYS A 40 0.61 9.82 17.33
C LYS A 40 1.58 8.97 16.54
N SER A 41 2.60 9.58 15.94
CA SER A 41 3.59 8.90 15.12
C SER A 41 4.37 7.85 15.92
N ALA A 42 4.73 8.16 17.17
CA ALA A 42 5.37 7.20 18.06
C ALA A 42 4.47 6.00 18.40
N LEU A 43 3.20 6.26 18.74
CA LEU A 43 2.26 5.19 19.09
C LEU A 43 1.93 4.32 17.89
N PHE A 44 1.77 4.91 16.71
CA PHE A 44 1.62 4.18 15.45
C PHE A 44 2.84 3.30 15.17
N SER A 45 4.03 3.89 15.19
CA SER A 45 5.30 3.18 14.96
C SER A 45 5.48 1.99 15.90
N ASN A 46 5.05 2.11 17.16
CA ASN A 46 5.13 1.04 18.14
C ASN A 46 4.04 -0.04 17.92
N ALA A 47 2.80 0.38 17.63
CA ALA A 47 1.67 -0.54 17.43
C ALA A 47 1.76 -1.33 16.13
N ALA A 48 2.38 -0.77 15.09
CA ALA A 48 2.57 -1.41 13.79
C ALA A 48 3.37 -2.72 13.87
N GLY A 49 4.21 -2.87 14.90
CA GLY A 49 5.06 -4.05 15.09
C GLY A 49 6.41 -3.95 14.35
N LYS A 50 7.31 -4.92 14.62
CA LYS A 50 8.73 -4.84 14.22
C LYS A 50 8.96 -4.69 12.72
N ASN A 51 8.27 -5.48 11.91
CA ASN A 51 8.47 -5.49 10.46
C ASN A 51 7.97 -4.19 9.84
N ALA A 52 6.75 -3.77 10.20
CA ALA A 52 6.18 -2.51 9.75
C ALA A 52 7.01 -1.31 10.22
N TYR A 53 7.49 -1.30 11.47
CA TYR A 53 8.39 -0.26 11.97
C TYR A 53 9.68 -0.15 11.14
N THR A 54 10.27 -1.28 10.74
CA THR A 54 11.47 -1.30 9.90
C THR A 54 11.19 -0.66 8.53
N LEU A 55 10.05 -0.98 7.92
CA LEU A 55 9.62 -0.36 6.67
C LEU A 55 9.37 1.14 6.84
N ILE A 56 8.60 1.54 7.87
CA ILE A 56 8.32 2.94 8.21
C ILE A 56 9.63 3.73 8.34
N LYS A 57 10.61 3.18 9.06
CA LYS A 57 11.93 3.80 9.24
C LYS A 57 12.65 4.02 7.92
N ASN A 58 12.57 3.07 7.00
CA ASN A 58 13.19 3.18 5.68
C ASN A 58 12.47 4.22 4.82
N LEU A 59 11.13 4.24 4.83
CA LEU A 59 10.31 5.18 4.06
C LEU A 59 10.43 6.62 4.59
N ALA A 60 10.61 6.82 5.89
CA ALA A 60 10.73 8.13 6.53
C ALA A 60 12.13 8.78 6.40
N HIS A 61 13.14 8.04 5.90
CA HIS A 61 14.51 8.52 5.79
C HIS A 61 14.59 9.82 4.95
N PRO A 62 15.34 10.85 5.37
CA PRO A 62 16.33 10.88 6.46
C PRO A 62 15.79 11.20 7.86
N SER A 63 14.48 11.45 7.98
CA SER A 63 13.85 11.83 9.24
C SER A 63 13.57 10.61 10.13
N PRO A 64 13.64 10.74 11.47
CA PRO A 64 13.15 9.69 12.35
C PRO A 64 11.61 9.57 12.23
N PRO A 65 11.03 8.35 12.26
CA PRO A 65 9.58 8.16 12.14
C PRO A 65 8.74 9.03 13.09
N VAL A 66 9.24 9.25 14.30
CA VAL A 66 8.56 10.03 15.34
C VAL A 66 8.44 11.52 14.97
N SER A 67 9.32 12.06 14.14
CA SER A 67 9.23 13.47 13.69
C SER A 67 8.40 13.65 12.42
N VAL A 68 8.02 12.57 11.74
CA VAL A 68 7.15 12.62 10.57
C VAL A 68 5.70 12.58 11.04
N PRO A 69 4.82 13.48 10.54
CA PRO A 69 3.39 13.44 10.87
C PRO A 69 2.76 12.07 10.60
N TYR A 70 1.82 11.67 11.45
CA TYR A 70 1.17 10.36 11.34
C TYR A 70 0.49 10.15 9.99
N GLU A 71 -0.19 11.16 9.45
CA GLU A 71 -0.86 11.05 8.16
C GLU A 71 0.15 10.90 7.00
N ASP A 72 1.33 11.50 7.10
CA ASP A 72 2.40 11.33 6.11
C ASP A 72 2.99 9.91 6.19
N LEU A 73 3.12 9.33 7.39
CA LEU A 73 3.54 7.94 7.55
C LEU A 73 2.52 6.96 6.94
N ASN A 74 1.22 7.20 7.13
CA ASN A 74 0.17 6.40 6.49
C ASN A 74 0.25 6.49 4.98
N TYR A 75 0.41 7.71 4.45
CA TYR A 75 0.53 7.94 3.02
C TYR A 75 1.73 7.21 2.43
N LEU A 76 2.91 7.32 3.05
CA LEU A 76 4.12 6.61 2.61
C LEU A 76 3.93 5.09 2.58
N LEU A 77 3.28 4.53 3.61
CA LEU A 77 2.97 3.10 3.66
C LEU A 77 2.00 2.69 2.56
N LEU A 78 0.91 3.43 2.35
CA LEU A 78 -0.06 3.13 1.30
C LEU A 78 0.58 3.19 -0.09
N GLN A 79 1.38 4.22 -0.37
CA GLN A 79 2.09 4.35 -1.65
C GLN A 79 3.07 3.20 -1.90
N HIS A 80 3.68 2.67 -0.85
CA HIS A 80 4.57 1.50 -0.98
C HIS A 80 3.79 0.22 -1.28
N MET A 81 2.62 0.05 -0.66
CA MET A 81 1.81 -1.18 -0.73
C MET A 81 0.91 -1.21 -1.96
N GLU A 82 0.46 -0.05 -2.41
CA GLU A 82 -0.16 0.19 -3.70
C GLU A 82 0.78 1.06 -4.52
N PRO A 83 1.88 0.48 -5.05
CA PRO A 83 2.72 1.24 -5.96
C PRO A 83 1.84 1.73 -7.11
N THR A 84 1.93 3.03 -7.38
CA THR A 84 1.37 3.59 -8.62
C THR A 84 1.85 2.70 -9.76
N ASN A 85 0.93 2.23 -10.62
CA ASN A 85 1.18 1.25 -11.69
C ASN A 85 2.60 1.43 -12.22
N PHE A 86 3.50 0.51 -11.85
CA PHE A 86 4.88 0.62 -12.30
C PHE A 86 4.85 0.27 -13.78
N GLU A 87 4.79 1.30 -14.61
CA GLU A 87 4.59 1.25 -16.06
C GLU A 87 5.49 0.18 -16.71
N ALA A 88 6.77 0.13 -16.30
CA ALA A 88 7.71 -0.87 -16.79
C ALA A 88 7.33 -2.32 -16.40
N SER A 89 6.79 -2.55 -15.20
CA SER A 89 6.23 -3.87 -14.81
C SER A 89 5.00 -4.22 -15.63
N GLU A 90 4.06 -3.28 -15.79
CA GLU A 90 2.83 -3.54 -16.56
C GLU A 90 3.13 -3.82 -18.04
N ARG A 91 4.09 -3.10 -18.62
CA ARG A 91 4.60 -3.36 -19.98
C ARG A 91 5.33 -4.69 -20.09
N ALA A 92 6.14 -5.06 -19.10
CA ALA A 92 6.78 -6.38 -19.07
C ALA A 92 5.73 -7.50 -19.06
N LYS A 93 4.67 -7.36 -18.25
CA LYS A 93 3.54 -8.29 -18.24
C LYS A 93 2.86 -8.34 -19.60
N PHE A 94 2.56 -7.18 -20.20
CA PHE A 94 1.96 -7.08 -21.53
C PHE A 94 2.77 -7.82 -22.61
N HIS A 95 4.08 -7.57 -22.68
CA HIS A 95 4.96 -8.25 -23.64
C HIS A 95 5.15 -9.74 -23.36
N SER A 96 4.88 -10.18 -22.13
CA SER A 96 4.92 -11.60 -21.75
C SER A 96 3.59 -12.34 -21.98
N LEU A 97 2.51 -11.65 -22.37
CA LEU A 97 1.22 -12.28 -22.61
C LEU A 97 1.30 -13.24 -23.79
N VAL A 98 1.02 -14.51 -23.53
CA VAL A 98 0.90 -15.57 -24.52
C VAL A 98 -0.46 -16.23 -24.35
N ARG A 99 -1.20 -16.39 -25.45
CA ARG A 99 -2.52 -17.03 -25.42
C ARG A 99 -2.38 -18.47 -24.94
N ASN A 100 -3.19 -18.84 -23.95
CA ASN A 100 -3.30 -20.24 -23.56
C ASN A 100 -3.97 -21.05 -24.70
N PRO A 101 -3.47 -22.25 -25.07
CA PRO A 101 -4.04 -23.05 -26.16
C PRO A 101 -5.56 -23.25 -26.09
N ILE A 102 -6.12 -23.41 -24.88
CA ILE A 102 -7.56 -23.62 -24.65
C ILE A 102 -8.37 -22.32 -24.52
N GLN A 103 -7.71 -21.17 -24.41
CA GLN A 103 -8.37 -19.87 -24.28
C GLN A 103 -8.90 -19.39 -25.63
N GLY A 104 -10.15 -18.92 -25.63
CA GLY A 104 -10.78 -18.35 -26.83
C GLY A 104 -10.09 -17.07 -27.30
N ILE A 105 -10.10 -16.80 -28.60
CA ILE A 105 -9.45 -15.60 -29.17
C ILE A 105 -10.05 -14.32 -28.59
N ARG A 106 -11.37 -14.25 -28.42
CA ARG A 106 -12.04 -13.06 -27.86
C ARG A 106 -11.64 -12.80 -26.41
N GLU A 107 -11.52 -13.85 -25.62
CA GLU A 107 -11.10 -13.78 -24.22
C GLU A 107 -9.64 -13.32 -24.13
N PHE A 108 -8.77 -13.85 -24.99
CA PHE A 108 -7.39 -13.40 -25.05
C PHE A 108 -7.26 -11.93 -25.47
N ILE A 109 -8.05 -11.46 -26.45
CA ILE A 109 -8.09 -10.04 -26.84
C ILE A 109 -8.53 -9.18 -25.66
N LEU A 110 -9.53 -9.61 -24.89
CA LEU A 110 -9.99 -8.88 -23.71
C LEU A 110 -8.88 -8.78 -22.65
N ASP A 111 -8.19 -9.88 -22.34
CA ASP A 111 -7.05 -9.88 -21.40
C ASP A 111 -5.92 -8.97 -21.89
N PHE A 112 -5.62 -9.04 -23.18
CA PHE A 112 -4.57 -8.25 -23.81
C PHE A 112 -4.88 -6.74 -23.75
N LEU A 113 -6.10 -6.32 -24.10
CA LEU A 113 -6.53 -4.94 -24.00
C LEU A 113 -6.61 -4.46 -22.55
N THR A 114 -7.07 -5.31 -21.64
CA THR A 114 -7.10 -5.01 -20.19
C THR A 114 -5.71 -4.76 -19.64
N GLN A 115 -4.71 -5.52 -20.09
CA GLN A 115 -3.32 -5.31 -19.70
C GLN A 115 -2.73 -4.07 -20.38
N ALA A 116 -3.06 -3.81 -21.66
CA ALA A 116 -2.62 -2.61 -22.38
C ALA A 116 -3.08 -1.32 -21.69
N ALA A 117 -4.31 -1.29 -21.17
CA ALA A 117 -4.85 -0.15 -20.43
C ALA A 117 -4.05 0.20 -19.15
N LYS A 118 -3.27 -0.73 -18.61
CA LYS A 118 -2.41 -0.51 -17.43
C LYS A 118 -0.99 -0.04 -17.77
N CYS A 119 -0.60 -0.10 -19.05
CA CYS A 119 0.77 0.12 -19.50
C CYS A 119 1.10 1.59 -19.80
N ASP A 120 0.12 2.49 -19.62
CA ASP A 120 0.18 3.92 -19.95
C ASP A 120 1.02 4.17 -21.22
N PHE A 121 0.53 3.71 -22.37
CA PHE A 121 1.22 3.90 -23.64
C PHE A 121 1.11 5.35 -24.16
N GLY A 122 0.56 6.28 -23.38
CA GLY A 122 0.22 7.64 -23.82
C GLY A 122 -0.78 7.63 -24.97
N ASP A 123 -0.61 8.56 -25.91
CA ASP A 123 -1.50 8.76 -27.07
C ASP A 123 -1.36 7.68 -28.17
N LEU A 124 -0.64 6.58 -27.90
CA LEU A 124 -0.43 5.51 -28.88
C LEU A 124 -1.72 4.74 -29.22
N LEU A 125 -2.77 4.87 -28.40
CA LEU A 125 -4.06 4.18 -28.57
C LEU A 125 -5.13 5.00 -29.32
N ASP A 126 -4.87 6.26 -29.67
CA ASP A 126 -5.81 7.14 -30.37
C ASP A 126 -5.69 7.08 -31.92
N MET A 127 -5.29 5.93 -32.47
CA MET A 127 -5.17 5.71 -33.93
C MET A 127 -6.38 4.99 -34.53
#